data_AF-A0A8H5IAA0-F1
#
_entry.id   AF-A0A8H5IAA0-F1
#
_cell.length_a   1.000
_cell.length_b   1.000
_cell.length_c   1.000
_cell.angle_alpha   90.00
_cell.angle_beta   90.00
_cell.angle_gamma   90.00
#
_symmetry.space_group_name_H-M   'P 1'
#
loop_
_entity.id
_entity.type
_entity.pdbx_description
1 polymer ?
#
loop_
_entity_poly.entity_id
_entity_poly.type
_entity_poly.pdbx_seq_one_letter_code
_entity_poly.pdbx_strand_id
1 'polypeptide(L)'
;MSLPTNKNPFTSVGKWTQALVDQLDIEIDDIKETTSDFTRKKYPKNRYWKAQIKFKHGQYGIKIVKMNDCDVPYIKSATYGTKYILARLQKVVGDTIAAKALEKDIIVSLQDKRAVSDENNWWVTINNTNGRIGIIDSHGNFDPKDAGAVFAKTEQGMKLNIDLVFSIKLTITDGRDRTTKDAFTLVADCSRGAIQAIRQDIEPPAVEATIPQQAASKSDIASQELCDALDSLML
;
A
#
# COMPACT_ATOMS: atom_id res chain seq x y z
N MET A 1 27.95 4.03 -2.01
CA MET A 1 27.28 5.32 -2.23
C MET A 1 26.85 5.89 -0.88
N SER A 2 26.97 7.19 -0.66
CA SER A 2 26.57 7.88 0.57
C SER A 2 25.40 8.84 0.31
N LEU A 3 24.61 9.12 1.34
CA LEU A 3 23.57 10.14 1.27
C LEU A 3 24.19 11.55 1.27
N PRO A 4 23.57 12.52 0.58
CA PRO A 4 24.03 13.90 0.61
C PRO A 4 23.85 14.50 2.01
N THR A 5 24.92 15.10 2.55
CA THR A 5 24.95 15.68 3.90
C THR A 5 24.39 17.10 3.96
N ASN A 6 24.48 17.86 2.86
CA ASN A 6 24.07 19.28 2.81
C ASN A 6 22.73 19.54 2.10
N LYS A 7 22.03 18.49 1.65
CA LYS A 7 20.73 18.60 0.96
C LYS A 7 19.77 17.56 1.50
N ASN A 8 18.47 17.79 1.38
CA ASN A 8 17.46 16.82 1.78
C ASN A 8 17.55 15.57 0.88
N PRO A 9 18.07 14.42 1.39
CA PRO A 9 18.32 13.24 0.56
C PRO A 9 17.03 12.62 0.02
N PHE A 10 15.92 12.78 0.74
CA PHE A 10 14.65 12.13 0.44
C PHE A 10 13.93 12.73 -0.79
N THR A 11 14.38 13.88 -1.27
CA THR A 11 13.87 14.50 -2.50
C THR A 11 14.51 13.93 -3.77
N SER A 12 15.76 13.48 -3.67
CA SER A 12 16.57 13.03 -4.81
C SER A 12 16.78 11.51 -4.83
N VAL A 13 16.77 10.86 -3.67
CA VAL A 13 16.96 9.41 -3.56
C VAL A 13 15.61 8.72 -3.66
N GLY A 14 15.46 7.87 -4.68
CA GLY A 14 14.32 6.96 -4.80
C GLY A 14 14.71 5.50 -5.06
N LYS A 15 16.01 5.22 -5.21
CA LYS A 15 16.56 3.85 -5.26
C LYS A 15 17.39 3.61 -4.02
N TRP A 16 16.78 2.99 -3.03
CA TRP A 16 17.35 2.61 -1.76
C TRP A 16 18.09 1.29 -1.89
N THR A 17 19.35 1.31 -1.49
CA THR A 17 20.18 0.12 -1.29
C THR A 17 20.44 -0.03 0.20
N GLN A 18 20.86 -1.21 0.65
CA GLN A 18 21.15 -1.47 2.07
C GLN A 18 22.10 -0.39 2.64
N ALA A 19 23.20 -0.11 1.95
CA ALA A 19 24.16 0.91 2.36
C ALA A 19 23.55 2.32 2.54
N LEU A 20 22.51 2.68 1.79
CA LEU A 20 21.82 3.97 1.92
C LEU A 20 20.82 3.97 3.07
N VAL A 21 20.06 2.88 3.27
CA VAL A 21 19.10 2.79 4.39
C VAL A 21 19.82 2.66 5.74
N ASP A 22 21.00 2.06 5.79
CA ASP A 22 21.84 1.98 7.01
C ASP A 22 22.28 3.37 7.51
N GLN A 23 22.25 4.39 6.65
CA GLN A 23 22.55 5.78 7.00
C GLN A 23 21.33 6.56 7.49
N LEU A 24 20.16 5.93 7.53
CA LEU A 24 18.92 6.53 8.00
C LEU A 24 18.67 6.17 9.46
N ASP A 25 18.16 7.14 10.21
CA ASP A 25 17.47 6.88 11.46
C ASP A 25 15.97 6.72 11.16
N ILE A 26 15.37 5.61 11.59
CA ILE A 26 13.95 5.31 11.38
C ILE A 26 13.25 5.41 12.73
N GLU A 27 12.39 6.41 12.85
CA GLU A 27 11.59 6.62 14.05
C GLU A 27 10.18 6.07 13.86
N ILE A 28 9.79 5.20 14.78
CA ILE A 28 8.41 4.73 14.92
C ILE A 28 7.79 5.51 16.07
N ASP A 29 6.73 6.26 15.76
CA ASP A 29 5.93 7.00 16.74
C ASP A 29 5.30 6.05 17.78
N ASP A 30 4.84 6.59 18.91
CA ASP A 30 4.15 5.78 19.91
C ASP A 30 2.93 5.08 19.32
N ILE A 31 2.79 3.80 19.68
CA ILE A 31 1.65 2.98 19.27
C ILE A 31 0.41 3.43 20.03
N LYS A 32 -0.57 3.96 19.29
CA LYS A 32 -1.83 4.44 19.84
C LYS A 32 -2.98 3.54 19.42
N GLU A 33 -3.92 3.30 20.32
CA GLU A 33 -5.19 2.67 19.96
C GLU A 33 -6.03 3.68 19.15
N THR A 34 -6.54 3.23 18.00
CA THR A 34 -7.34 4.03 17.06
C THR A 34 -8.76 3.48 16.90
N THR A 35 -9.22 2.65 17.83
CA THR A 35 -10.58 2.06 17.83
C THR A 35 -11.63 3.17 18.06
N SER A 36 -12.30 3.59 16.99
CA SER A 36 -13.38 4.58 17.03
C SER A 36 -14.72 4.02 17.54
N ASP A 37 -15.62 4.88 18.00
CA ASP A 37 -16.98 4.48 18.39
C ASP A 37 -17.76 3.83 17.25
N PHE A 38 -17.56 4.31 16.01
CA PHE A 38 -18.15 3.70 14.83
C PHE A 38 -17.70 2.23 14.66
N THR A 39 -16.40 1.98 14.76
CA THR A 39 -15.86 0.62 14.70
C THR A 39 -16.30 -0.25 15.88
N ARG A 40 -16.45 0.32 17.09
CA ARG A 40 -16.98 -0.40 18.26
C ARG A 40 -18.43 -0.83 18.05
N LYS A 41 -19.25 -0.01 17.39
CA LYS A 41 -20.64 -0.38 17.05
C LYS A 41 -20.70 -1.47 15.98
N LYS A 42 -19.88 -1.35 14.93
CA LYS A 42 -19.91 -2.29 13.79
C LYS A 42 -19.21 -3.63 14.11
N TYR A 43 -18.11 -3.59 14.84
CA TYR A 43 -17.27 -4.73 15.20
C TYR A 43 -16.85 -4.62 16.68
N PRO A 44 -17.75 -4.95 17.62
CA PRO A 44 -17.55 -4.68 19.05
C PRO A 44 -16.35 -5.40 19.68
N LYS A 45 -15.87 -6.48 19.07
CA LYS A 45 -14.69 -7.22 19.53
C LYS A 45 -13.39 -6.77 18.86
N ASN A 46 -13.45 -5.88 17.88
CA ASN A 46 -12.25 -5.45 17.17
C ASN A 46 -11.60 -4.25 17.85
N ARG A 47 -10.28 -4.31 18.03
CA ARG A 47 -9.45 -3.20 18.48
C ARG A 47 -8.32 -2.95 17.49
N TYR A 48 -7.98 -1.69 17.29
CA TYR A 48 -7.06 -1.25 16.26
C TYR A 48 -5.95 -0.40 16.87
N TRP A 49 -4.70 -0.66 16.49
CA TRP A 49 -3.55 0.16 16.88
C TRP A 49 -2.81 0.63 15.65
N LYS A 50 -2.23 1.83 15.73
CA LYS A 50 -1.43 2.42 14.67
C LYS A 50 -0.25 3.22 15.23
N ALA A 51 0.88 3.14 14.55
CA ALA A 51 1.99 4.08 14.68
C ALA A 51 2.49 4.50 13.29
N GLN A 52 2.96 5.74 13.19
CA GLN A 52 3.52 6.28 11.95
C GLN A 52 5.03 6.07 11.93
N ILE A 53 5.59 5.94 10.73
CA ILE A 53 7.03 5.83 10.52
C ILE A 53 7.56 7.15 9.95
N LYS A 54 8.70 7.58 10.47
CA LYS A 54 9.46 8.74 9.99
C LYS A 54 10.88 8.30 9.64
N PHE A 55 11.42 8.90 8.59
CA PHE A 55 12.81 8.70 8.18
C PHE A 55 13.59 9.96 8.47
N LYS A 56 14.78 9.81 9.05
CA LYS A 56 15.68 10.89 9.44
C LYS A 56 17.07 10.68 8.88
N HIS A 57 17.70 11.78 8.47
CA HIS A 57 19.12 11.82 8.13
C HIS A 57 19.67 13.21 8.45
N GLY A 58 20.58 13.30 9.42
CA GLY A 58 21.04 14.58 9.96
C GLY A 58 19.87 15.42 10.48
N GLN A 59 19.73 16.64 9.96
CA GLN A 59 18.64 17.56 10.32
C GLN A 59 17.31 17.31 9.58
N TYR A 60 17.31 16.44 8.56
CA TYR A 60 16.14 16.22 7.73
C TYR A 60 15.29 15.09 8.28
N GLY A 61 14.03 15.37 8.63
CA GLY A 61 13.04 14.37 9.05
C GLY A 61 11.79 14.43 8.18
N ILE A 62 11.36 13.29 7.66
CA ILE A 62 10.23 13.18 6.72
C ILE A 62 9.32 12.00 7.04
N LYS A 63 8.06 12.08 6.58
CA LYS A 63 7.09 10.97 6.63
C LYS A 63 6.88 10.31 5.27
N ILE A 64 7.37 10.94 4.20
CA ILE A 64 7.12 10.54 2.81
C ILE A 64 8.44 10.08 2.20
N VAL A 65 8.59 8.78 1.98
CA VAL A 65 9.76 8.22 1.31
C VAL A 65 9.46 7.93 -0.15
N LYS A 66 10.35 8.35 -1.04
CA LYS A 66 10.23 8.09 -2.47
C LYS A 66 10.79 6.72 -2.82
N MET A 67 10.06 5.97 -3.64
CA MET A 67 10.50 4.70 -4.24
C MET A 67 10.35 4.79 -5.75
N ASN A 68 11.45 4.62 -6.47
CA ASN A 68 11.50 4.67 -7.92
C ASN A 68 11.44 3.27 -8.54
N ASP A 69 11.01 3.24 -9.79
CA ASP A 69 10.93 2.04 -10.63
C ASP A 69 10.12 0.92 -9.98
N CYS A 70 9.02 1.29 -9.32
CA CYS A 70 8.08 0.33 -8.74
C CYS A 70 7.27 -0.32 -9.86
N ASP A 71 7.31 -1.64 -9.92
CA ASP A 71 6.50 -2.43 -10.85
C ASP A 71 5.10 -2.64 -10.28
N VAL A 72 4.09 -2.30 -11.08
CA VAL A 72 2.68 -2.37 -10.69
C VAL A 72 1.96 -3.25 -11.71
N PRO A 73 1.65 -4.52 -11.39
CA PRO A 73 0.99 -5.42 -12.32
C PRO A 73 -0.46 -5.00 -12.58
N TYR A 74 -1.04 -5.53 -13.64
CA TYR A 74 -2.49 -5.50 -13.82
C TYR A 74 -3.15 -6.56 -12.94
N ILE A 75 -4.21 -6.19 -12.22
CA ILE A 75 -5.04 -7.11 -11.45
C ILE A 75 -6.50 -6.81 -11.75
N LYS A 76 -7.27 -7.85 -12.08
CA LYS A 76 -8.69 -7.75 -12.36
C LYS A 76 -9.50 -7.56 -11.07
N SER A 77 -9.67 -6.32 -10.65
CA SER A 77 -10.48 -5.94 -9.49
C SER A 77 -11.10 -4.56 -9.69
N ALA A 78 -12.38 -4.41 -9.37
CA ALA A 78 -13.15 -3.19 -9.60
C ALA A 78 -12.61 -1.95 -8.84
N THR A 79 -11.80 -2.17 -7.79
CA THR A 79 -11.22 -1.08 -6.97
C THR A 79 -9.71 -0.93 -7.15
N TYR A 80 -9.12 -1.71 -8.07
CA TYR A 80 -7.70 -1.64 -8.41
C TYR A 80 -7.40 -0.38 -9.25
N GLY A 81 -6.28 0.28 -8.97
CA GLY A 81 -5.92 1.57 -9.56
C GLY A 81 -6.62 2.76 -8.89
N THR A 82 -7.87 2.61 -8.45
CA THR A 82 -8.67 3.70 -7.84
C THR A 82 -8.54 3.76 -6.31
N LYS A 83 -8.63 2.64 -5.60
CA LYS A 83 -8.48 2.62 -4.13
C LYS A 83 -7.12 2.12 -3.67
N TYR A 84 -6.58 1.15 -4.39
CA TYR A 84 -5.29 0.55 -4.09
C TYR A 84 -4.60 0.07 -5.36
N ILE A 85 -3.30 -0.15 -5.26
CA ILE A 85 -2.50 -0.92 -6.23
C ILE A 85 -1.63 -1.92 -5.47
N LEU A 86 -1.13 -2.95 -6.15
CA LEU A 86 -0.02 -3.77 -5.66
C LEU A 86 1.24 -3.27 -6.33
N ALA A 87 2.30 -3.03 -5.57
CA ALA A 87 3.57 -2.57 -6.12
C ALA A 87 4.71 -3.44 -5.58
N ARG A 88 5.67 -3.76 -6.46
CA ARG A 88 6.95 -4.32 -6.05
C ARG A 88 7.81 -3.19 -5.53
N LEU A 89 8.15 -3.25 -4.26
CA LEU A 89 8.95 -2.26 -3.56
C LEU A 89 10.35 -2.78 -3.26
N GLN A 90 11.23 -1.86 -2.89
CA GLN A 90 12.62 -2.16 -2.52
C GLN A 90 12.65 -2.77 -1.11
N LYS A 91 12.81 -4.09 -1.04
CA LYS A 91 12.71 -4.89 0.19
C LYS A 91 13.57 -4.38 1.35
N VAL A 92 14.76 -3.85 1.04
CA VAL A 92 15.69 -3.28 2.04
C VAL A 92 15.05 -2.21 2.93
N VAL A 93 14.09 -1.44 2.40
CA VAL A 93 13.38 -0.41 3.19
C VAL A 93 12.46 -1.07 4.21
N GLY A 94 11.70 -2.09 3.79
CA GLY A 94 10.83 -2.87 4.68
C GLY A 94 11.62 -3.60 5.77
N ASP A 95 12.72 -4.25 5.39
CA ASP A 95 13.58 -4.98 6.33
C ASP A 95 14.19 -4.04 7.38
N THR A 96 14.64 -2.86 6.97
CA THR A 96 15.19 -1.85 7.89
C THR A 96 14.13 -1.33 8.86
N ILE A 97 12.89 -1.08 8.39
CA ILE A 97 11.77 -0.71 9.25
C ILE A 97 11.49 -1.81 10.28
N ALA A 98 11.45 -3.09 9.85
CA ALA A 98 11.19 -4.22 10.74
C ALA A 98 12.30 -4.39 11.78
N ALA A 99 13.57 -4.24 11.39
CA ALA A 99 14.71 -4.27 12.31
C ALA A 99 14.63 -3.16 13.37
N LYS A 100 14.32 -1.93 12.94
CA LYS A 100 14.16 -0.77 13.84
C LYS A 100 12.93 -0.88 14.75
N ALA A 101 11.88 -1.55 14.30
CA ALA A 101 10.73 -1.89 15.13
C ALA A 101 11.08 -2.91 16.21
N LEU A 102 11.90 -3.90 15.87
CA LEU A 102 12.33 -4.93 16.81
C LEU A 102 13.19 -4.37 17.93
N GLU A 103 14.03 -3.35 17.67
CA GLU A 103 14.77 -2.59 18.70
C GLU A 103 13.84 -1.95 19.76
N LYS A 104 12.54 -1.79 19.45
CA LYS A 104 11.50 -1.28 20.35
C LYS A 104 10.50 -2.36 20.83
N ASP A 105 10.86 -3.64 20.71
CA ASP A 105 9.99 -4.80 21.02
C ASP A 105 8.68 -4.82 20.20
N ILE A 106 8.70 -4.32 18.98
CA ILE A 106 7.56 -4.32 18.07
C ILE A 106 7.83 -5.32 16.93
N ILE A 107 7.03 -6.38 16.88
CA ILE A 107 7.07 -7.35 15.78
C ILE A 107 6.34 -6.77 14.57
N VAL A 108 7.00 -6.69 13.42
CA VAL A 108 6.41 -6.23 12.16
C VAL A 108 6.47 -7.33 11.12
N SER A 109 5.31 -7.69 10.57
CA SER A 109 5.18 -8.53 9.39
C SER A 109 5.23 -7.67 8.13
N LEU A 110 6.10 -8.07 7.19
CA LEU A 110 6.19 -7.50 5.85
C LEU A 110 5.30 -8.21 4.84
N GLN A 111 4.62 -9.28 5.25
CA GLN A 111 3.73 -10.04 4.38
C GLN A 111 2.43 -9.27 4.15
N ASP A 112 2.07 -9.09 2.88
CA ASP A 112 0.79 -8.53 2.48
C ASP A 112 -0.24 -9.66 2.32
N LYS A 113 -1.46 -9.45 2.82
CA LYS A 113 -2.54 -10.44 2.73
C LYS A 113 -3.02 -10.68 1.29
N ARG A 114 -2.73 -9.76 0.36
CA ARG A 114 -3.19 -9.80 -1.04
C ARG A 114 -2.12 -10.28 -2.01
N ALA A 115 -0.85 -10.30 -1.59
CA ALA A 115 0.26 -10.71 -2.42
C ALA A 115 1.37 -11.27 -1.54
N VAL A 116 1.73 -12.52 -1.82
CA VAL A 116 2.86 -13.16 -1.16
C VAL A 116 4.15 -12.50 -1.66
N SER A 117 4.98 -12.08 -0.71
CA SER A 117 6.35 -11.65 -1.01
C SER A 117 7.29 -12.83 -0.98
N ASP A 118 8.28 -12.84 -1.86
CA ASP A 118 9.37 -13.81 -1.88
C ASP A 118 10.70 -13.15 -1.46
N GLU A 119 11.80 -13.92 -1.52
CA GLU A 119 13.14 -13.45 -1.13
C GLU A 119 13.63 -12.25 -1.96
N ASN A 120 13.19 -12.16 -3.22
CA ASN A 120 13.62 -11.18 -4.20
C ASN A 120 12.60 -10.05 -4.42
N ASN A 121 11.32 -10.33 -4.16
CA ASN A 121 10.20 -9.46 -4.48
C ASN A 121 9.38 -9.14 -3.23
N TRP A 122 9.47 -7.89 -2.77
CA TRP A 122 8.59 -7.39 -1.73
C TRP A 122 7.36 -6.72 -2.33
N TRP A 123 6.23 -7.42 -2.29
CA TRP A 123 4.95 -6.96 -2.82
C TRP A 123 4.12 -6.32 -1.70
N VAL A 124 3.66 -5.10 -1.94
CA VAL A 124 2.92 -4.32 -0.95
C VAL A 124 1.67 -3.71 -1.57
N THR A 125 0.55 -3.81 -0.86
CA THR A 125 -0.65 -3.04 -1.14
C THR A 125 -0.43 -1.58 -0.80
N ILE A 126 -0.37 -0.75 -1.83
CA ILE A 126 -0.35 0.70 -1.69
C ILE A 126 -1.80 1.17 -1.71
N ASN A 127 -2.25 1.67 -0.57
CA ASN A 127 -3.61 2.19 -0.44
C ASN A 127 -3.69 3.63 -0.95
N ASN A 128 -4.90 4.17 -0.95
CA ASN A 128 -5.11 5.62 -1.02
C ASN A 128 -4.68 6.23 -2.36
N THR A 129 -4.89 5.51 -3.47
CA THR A 129 -4.39 5.90 -4.80
C THR A 129 -5.28 6.90 -5.57
N ASN A 130 -6.55 7.05 -5.18
CA ASN A 130 -7.51 7.89 -5.88
C ASN A 130 -7.01 9.34 -6.03
N GLY A 131 -6.92 9.84 -7.26
CA GLY A 131 -6.43 11.20 -7.57
C GLY A 131 -4.96 11.46 -7.21
N ARG A 132 -4.21 10.44 -6.77
CA ARG A 132 -2.80 10.56 -6.37
C ARG A 132 -1.82 9.93 -7.36
N ILE A 133 -2.31 9.17 -8.31
CA ILE A 133 -1.51 8.66 -9.43
C ILE A 133 -1.72 9.57 -10.63
N GLY A 134 -0.65 9.89 -11.36
CA GLY A 134 -0.71 10.82 -12.48
C GLY A 134 0.61 10.91 -13.24
N ILE A 135 0.71 11.89 -14.11
CA ILE A 135 1.94 12.22 -14.84
C ILE A 135 2.54 13.52 -14.28
N ILE A 136 3.86 13.67 -14.41
CA ILE A 136 4.53 14.94 -14.16
C ILE A 136 4.93 15.48 -15.52
N ASP A 137 4.47 16.68 -15.87
CA ASP A 137 4.77 17.31 -17.16
C ASP A 137 6.22 17.83 -17.21
N SER A 138 6.63 18.35 -18.37
CA SER A 138 7.96 18.94 -18.56
C SER A 138 8.24 20.17 -17.68
N HIS A 139 7.21 20.79 -17.11
CA HIS A 139 7.31 21.94 -16.21
C HIS A 139 7.32 21.52 -14.74
N GLY A 140 7.18 20.22 -14.43
CA GLY A 140 7.13 19.70 -13.07
C GLY A 140 5.73 19.72 -12.44
N ASN A 141 4.68 20.05 -13.21
CA ASN A 141 3.31 20.03 -12.71
C ASN A 141 2.77 18.61 -12.66
N PHE A 142 2.01 18.31 -11.60
CA PHE A 142 1.35 17.02 -11.45
C PHE A 142 -0.05 17.05 -12.05
N ASP A 143 -0.33 16.13 -12.97
CA ASP A 143 -1.62 15.95 -13.63
C ASP A 143 -2.18 14.56 -13.26
N PRO A 144 -3.17 14.49 -12.34
CA PRO A 144 -3.77 13.23 -11.92
C PRO A 144 -4.40 12.45 -13.09
N LYS A 145 -4.20 11.13 -13.09
CA LYS A 145 -4.79 10.21 -14.07
C LYS A 145 -5.51 9.09 -13.35
N ASP A 146 -6.61 8.64 -13.96
CA ASP A 146 -7.32 7.45 -13.49
C ASP A 146 -6.52 6.20 -13.87
N ALA A 147 -5.70 5.73 -12.92
CA ALA A 147 -4.91 4.51 -13.07
C ALA A 147 -5.81 3.27 -13.30
N GLY A 148 -7.01 3.23 -12.72
CA GLY A 148 -7.97 2.14 -12.93
C GLY A 148 -8.44 2.09 -14.38
N ALA A 149 -8.77 3.25 -14.96
CA ALA A 149 -9.12 3.34 -16.38
C ALA A 149 -7.96 2.98 -17.31
N VAL A 150 -6.72 3.33 -16.95
CA VAL A 150 -5.53 2.90 -17.72
C VAL A 150 -5.40 1.38 -17.67
N PHE A 151 -5.41 0.78 -16.49
CA PHE A 151 -5.34 -0.67 -16.30
C PHE A 151 -6.45 -1.41 -17.05
N ALA A 152 -7.69 -0.94 -16.97
CA ALA A 152 -8.83 -1.54 -17.65
C ALA A 152 -8.71 -1.48 -19.18
N LYS A 153 -8.06 -0.45 -19.73
CA LYS A 153 -7.85 -0.29 -21.17
C LYS A 153 -6.65 -1.07 -21.70
N THR A 154 -5.58 -1.18 -20.91
CA THR A 154 -4.35 -1.81 -21.37
C THR A 154 -4.23 -3.27 -20.97
N GLU A 155 -4.92 -3.70 -19.90
CA GLU A 155 -4.80 -5.03 -19.29
C GLU A 155 -3.34 -5.44 -19.02
N GLN A 156 -2.49 -4.45 -18.76
CA GLN A 156 -1.04 -4.58 -18.64
C GLN A 156 -0.54 -3.72 -17.48
N GLY A 157 0.65 -4.05 -16.98
CA GLY A 157 1.28 -3.36 -15.87
C GLY A 157 1.74 -1.94 -16.19
N MET A 158 2.15 -1.23 -15.14
CA MET A 158 2.72 0.10 -15.18
C MET A 158 4.00 0.17 -14.34
N LYS A 159 4.92 1.07 -14.71
CA LYS A 159 6.03 1.49 -13.86
C LYS A 159 5.73 2.84 -13.24
N LEU A 160 5.85 2.93 -11.93
CA LEU A 160 5.61 4.15 -11.17
C LEU A 160 6.83 4.55 -10.34
N ASN A 161 7.03 5.85 -10.16
CA ASN A 161 7.78 6.38 -9.02
C ASN A 161 6.76 6.79 -7.95
N ILE A 162 6.82 6.20 -6.76
CA ILE A 162 5.79 6.35 -5.73
C ILE A 162 6.39 7.01 -4.47
N ASP A 163 5.76 8.09 -4.05
CA ASP A 163 5.98 8.73 -2.76
C ASP A 163 5.04 8.08 -1.73
N LEU A 164 5.61 7.41 -0.73
CA LEU A 164 4.91 6.55 0.22
C LEU A 164 4.96 7.08 1.65
N VAL A 165 3.84 6.95 2.35
CA VAL A 165 3.77 7.11 3.80
C VAL A 165 3.60 5.74 4.43
N PHE A 166 4.55 5.35 5.28
CA PHE A 166 4.49 4.08 6.00
C PHE A 166 3.91 4.24 7.40
N SER A 167 3.12 3.25 7.79
CA SER A 167 2.63 3.09 9.15
C SER A 167 2.56 1.62 9.51
N ILE A 168 2.68 1.29 10.79
CA ILE A 168 2.40 -0.06 11.29
C ILE A 168 0.99 -0.09 11.85
N LYS A 169 0.24 -1.16 11.57
CA LYS A 169 -1.12 -1.35 12.07
C LYS A 169 -1.30 -2.74 12.67
N LEU A 170 -2.04 -2.82 13.76
CA LEU A 170 -2.46 -4.09 14.36
C LEU A 170 -3.98 -4.08 14.52
N THR A 171 -4.61 -5.21 14.21
CA THR A 171 -6.04 -5.45 14.47
C THR A 171 -6.16 -6.73 15.29
N ILE A 172 -6.81 -6.62 16.44
CA ILE A 172 -7.14 -7.75 17.31
C ILE A 172 -8.66 -7.93 17.25
N THR A 173 -9.14 -9.15 17.00
CA THR A 173 -10.56 -9.42 16.70
C THR A 173 -11.33 -10.11 17.83
N ASP A 174 -10.65 -10.49 18.90
CA ASP A 174 -11.18 -11.19 20.08
C ASP A 174 -11.31 -10.28 21.31
N GLY A 175 -11.12 -8.97 21.15
CA GLY A 175 -11.35 -7.95 22.18
C GLY A 175 -10.25 -7.81 23.23
N ARG A 176 -9.23 -8.67 23.22
CA ARG A 176 -8.10 -8.60 24.15
C ARG A 176 -7.22 -7.38 23.90
N ASP A 177 -6.39 -7.05 24.89
CA ASP A 177 -5.29 -6.10 24.71
C ASP A 177 -4.16 -6.70 23.85
N ARG A 178 -3.36 -5.80 23.27
CA ARG A 178 -2.14 -6.19 22.58
C ARG A 178 -1.10 -6.73 23.56
N THR A 179 -0.34 -7.69 23.09
CA THR A 179 0.78 -8.32 23.76
C THR A 179 2.05 -8.08 22.94
N THR A 180 3.21 -8.37 23.52
CA THR A 180 4.51 -8.28 22.82
C THR A 180 4.67 -9.31 21.70
N LYS A 181 3.81 -10.34 21.65
CA LYS A 181 3.82 -11.36 20.60
C LYS A 181 2.99 -10.99 19.37
N ASP A 182 2.23 -9.91 19.44
CA ASP A 182 1.36 -9.51 18.33
C ASP A 182 2.15 -8.84 17.21
N ALA A 183 2.03 -9.39 16.00
CA ALA A 183 2.68 -8.86 14.82
C ALA A 183 1.85 -7.74 14.18
N PHE A 184 2.43 -6.55 14.07
CA PHE A 184 1.89 -5.45 13.29
C PHE A 184 2.11 -5.70 11.80
N THR A 185 1.19 -5.25 10.96
CA THR A 185 1.38 -5.23 9.51
C THR A 185 1.94 -3.87 9.10
N LEU A 186 2.97 -3.87 8.25
CA LEU A 186 3.45 -2.65 7.60
C LEU A 186 2.46 -2.24 6.50
N VAL A 187 1.97 -1.00 6.58
CA VAL A 187 0.98 -0.45 5.64
C VAL A 187 1.58 0.75 4.92
N ALA A 188 1.44 0.74 3.60
CA ALA A 188 1.83 1.82 2.72
C ALA A 188 0.61 2.58 2.21
N ASP A 189 0.64 3.91 2.37
CA ASP A 189 -0.33 4.83 1.79
C ASP A 189 0.35 5.65 0.67
N CYS A 190 -0.31 5.78 -0.48
CA CYS A 190 0.18 6.63 -1.57
C CYS A 190 0.05 8.11 -1.18
N SER A 191 1.17 8.84 -1.16
CA SER A 191 1.14 10.30 -1.17
C SER A 191 1.05 10.84 -2.59
N ARG A 192 1.81 10.25 -3.52
CA ARG A 192 1.81 10.56 -4.96
C ARG A 192 2.43 9.41 -5.74
N GLY A 193 1.93 9.12 -6.93
CA GLY A 193 2.52 8.17 -7.87
C GLY A 193 2.68 8.81 -9.24
N ALA A 194 3.92 8.88 -9.75
CA ALA A 194 4.21 9.39 -11.09
C ALA A 194 4.37 8.22 -12.06
N ILE A 195 3.49 8.15 -13.06
CA ILE A 195 3.56 7.16 -14.15
C ILE A 195 4.82 7.42 -14.97
N GLN A 196 5.68 6.41 -15.05
CA GLN A 196 6.91 6.43 -15.87
C GLN A 196 6.72 5.65 -17.17
N ALA A 197 5.96 4.57 -17.12
CA ALA A 197 5.62 3.78 -18.30
C ALA A 197 4.29 3.03 -18.08
N ILE A 198 3.59 2.78 -19.18
CA ILE A 198 2.38 1.93 -19.24
C ILE A 198 2.65 0.76 -20.18
N ARG A 199 1.72 -0.20 -20.27
CA ARG A 199 1.85 -1.38 -21.16
C ARG A 199 3.09 -2.21 -20.85
N GLN A 200 3.39 -2.35 -19.58
CA GLN A 200 4.54 -3.10 -19.10
C GLN A 200 4.13 -4.54 -18.87
N ASP A 201 4.96 -5.47 -19.36
CA ASP A 201 4.81 -6.88 -19.06
C ASP A 201 5.37 -7.15 -17.66
N ILE A 202 4.47 -7.15 -16.68
CA ILE A 202 4.78 -7.31 -15.26
C ILE A 202 3.89 -8.43 -14.76
N GLU A 203 4.51 -9.55 -14.42
CA GLU A 203 3.81 -10.69 -13.84
C GLU A 203 3.25 -10.31 -12.45
N PRO A 204 1.95 -10.52 -12.20
CA PRO A 204 1.38 -10.29 -10.88
C PRO A 204 1.98 -11.29 -9.88
N PRO A 205 2.10 -10.92 -8.59
CA PRO A 205 2.44 -11.89 -7.56
C PRO A 205 1.41 -13.02 -7.54
N ALA A 206 1.78 -14.18 -7.02
CA ALA A 206 0.82 -15.21 -6.67
C ALA A 206 -0.17 -14.63 -5.66
N VAL A 207 -1.35 -14.23 -6.16
CA VAL A 207 -2.49 -13.85 -5.34
C VAL A 207 -3.08 -15.18 -4.89
N GLU A 208 -3.09 -15.47 -3.59
CA GLU A 208 -3.90 -16.59 -3.07
C GLU A 208 -5.31 -16.41 -3.62
N ALA A 209 -5.72 -17.37 -4.44
CA ALA A 209 -6.71 -17.21 -5.48
C ALA A 209 -7.95 -16.41 -5.03
N THR A 210 -8.46 -15.59 -5.95
CA THR A 210 -9.86 -15.17 -5.92
C THR A 210 -10.70 -16.41 -5.62
N ILE A 211 -11.56 -16.35 -4.60
CA ILE A 211 -12.50 -17.45 -4.30
C ILE A 211 -13.15 -17.82 -5.64
N PRO A 212 -13.00 -19.07 -6.12
CA PRO A 212 -13.52 -19.46 -7.42
C PRO A 212 -15.00 -19.09 -7.49
N GLN A 213 -15.36 -18.17 -8.37
CA GLN A 213 -16.77 -17.90 -8.64
C GLN A 213 -17.26 -18.97 -9.61
N GLN A 214 -18.27 -19.73 -9.18
CA GLN A 214 -18.97 -20.64 -10.06
C GLN A 214 -19.75 -19.83 -11.10
N ALA A 215 -19.74 -20.28 -12.36
CA ALA A 215 -20.52 -19.62 -13.41
C ALA A 215 -22.01 -19.62 -13.01
N ALA A 216 -22.67 -18.48 -13.17
CA ALA A 216 -24.10 -18.35 -12.94
C ALA A 216 -24.86 -19.34 -13.83
N SER A 217 -25.76 -20.09 -13.22
CA SER A 217 -26.67 -21.02 -13.86
C SER A 217 -27.96 -20.30 -14.25
N LYS A 218 -28.83 -20.96 -15.03
CA LYS A 218 -30.14 -20.40 -15.38
C LYS A 218 -31.02 -20.13 -14.15
N SER A 219 -30.81 -20.85 -13.04
CA SER A 219 -31.53 -20.60 -11.78
C SER A 219 -31.04 -19.38 -11.01
N ASP A 220 -29.88 -18.82 -11.38
CA ASP A 220 -29.34 -17.60 -10.75
C ASP A 220 -29.80 -16.31 -11.44
N ILE A 221 -30.57 -16.42 -12.54
CA ILE A 221 -31.13 -15.27 -13.26
C ILE A 221 -32.27 -14.68 -12.43
N ALA A 222 -32.12 -13.41 -12.02
CA ALA A 222 -33.17 -12.68 -11.33
C ALA A 222 -34.43 -12.56 -12.22
N SER A 223 -35.61 -12.61 -11.60
CA SER A 223 -36.86 -12.32 -12.31
C SER A 223 -36.90 -10.85 -12.72
N GLN A 224 -37.58 -10.56 -13.83
CA GLN A 224 -37.76 -9.19 -14.30
C GLN A 224 -38.46 -8.33 -13.23
N GLU A 225 -39.43 -8.90 -12.51
CA GLU A 225 -40.12 -8.24 -11.39
C GLU A 225 -39.15 -7.81 -10.27
N LEU A 226 -38.15 -8.63 -9.95
CA LEU A 226 -37.13 -8.28 -8.96
C LEU A 226 -36.21 -7.18 -9.50
N CYS A 227 -35.83 -7.23 -10.77
CA CYS A 227 -35.05 -6.17 -11.41
C CYS A 227 -35.79 -4.83 -11.37
N ASP A 228 -37.06 -4.80 -11.80
CA ASP A 228 -37.90 -3.61 -11.83
C ASP A 228 -38.12 -3.02 -10.42
N ALA A 229 -38.32 -3.89 -9.42
CA ALA A 229 -38.45 -3.49 -8.03
C ALA A 229 -37.16 -2.85 -7.48
N LEU A 230 -35.99 -3.43 -7.78
CA LEU A 230 -34.70 -2.89 -7.36
C LEU A 230 -34.37 -1.57 -8.05
N ASP A 231 -34.67 -1.44 -9.34
CA ASP A 231 -34.47 -0.21 -10.10
C ASP A 231 -35.33 0.95 -9.56
N SER A 232 -36.58 0.65 -9.16
CA SER A 232 -37.48 1.63 -8.55
C SER A 232 -37.02 2.16 -7.18
N LEU A 233 -36.19 1.40 -6.46
CA LEU A 233 -35.63 1.79 -5.15
C LEU A 233 -34.34 2.61 -5.28
N MET A 234 -33.73 2.61 -6.47
CA MET A 234 -32.45 3.27 -6.76
C MET A 234 -32.62 4.60 -7.52
N LEU A 235 -33.87 4.99 -7.78
CA LEU A 235 -34.32 6.30 -8.27
C LEU A 235 -34.80 7.18 -7.10
#